data_AF-A0A3M1RDK0-F1
#
_entry.id   AF-A0A3M1RDK0-F1
#
_cell.length_a   1.000
_cell.length_b   1.000
_cell.length_c   1.000
_cell.angle_alpha   90.00
_cell.angle_beta   90.00
_cell.angle_gamma   90.00
#
_symmetry.space_group_name_H-M   'P 1'
#
loop_
_entity.id
_entity.type
_entity.pdbx_description
1 polymer ?
#
loop_
_entity_poly.entity_id
_entity_poly.type
_entity_poly.pdbx_seq_one_letter_code
_entity_poly.pdbx_strand_id
1 'polypeptide(L)'
;MVFRSLVQGLIREQVAQTVQDHVRQKVEETVSKAQPQEPPDRQPPCDVGFIFAMGIEAGGLEDLLSDVVYLQGEHVAARYGNLDGRRVVIVISGPGRKAAAHATEALLLGHRPRWIVSAGFAGGLVPELRYKDIVMVDRVCDTTGKSLKLDLEVDREAVAQTPGLHVAPLVTTDHIVRRQQERQELHERYRAWAVDMETFAVAQVCRAHQMPLLAVRVISDEFDFRLPPEVDAMLDRNKWTEKAGTFVAALWRRPSSIKDFWALKERALVASDHLAKFLQSMTAQLPRSNVAESDPEAE
;
A
#
# COMPACT_ATOMS: atom_id res chain seq x y z
N MET A 1 -4.90 -73.85 4.67
CA MET A 1 -5.24 -72.43 4.42
C MET A 1 -4.38 -71.45 5.24
N VAL A 2 -3.87 -71.83 6.41
CA VAL A 2 -3.10 -70.95 7.33
C VAL A 2 -1.65 -70.66 6.89
N PHE A 3 -1.00 -71.60 6.18
CA PHE A 3 0.41 -71.44 5.77
C PHE A 3 0.61 -70.40 4.64
N ARG A 4 -0.42 -70.18 3.80
CA ARG A 4 -0.36 -69.24 2.67
C ARG A 4 -0.49 -67.78 3.12
N SER A 5 -1.25 -67.50 4.19
CA SER A 5 -1.41 -66.14 4.74
C SER A 5 -0.19 -65.70 5.56
N LEU A 6 0.48 -66.64 6.26
CA LEU A 6 1.70 -66.37 7.02
C LEU A 6 2.88 -65.98 6.13
N VAL A 7 3.06 -66.69 5.02
CA VAL A 7 4.09 -66.36 4.00
C VAL A 7 3.78 -65.05 3.29
N GLN A 8 2.50 -64.76 3.00
CA GLN A 8 2.10 -63.47 2.42
C GLN A 8 2.29 -62.29 3.39
N GLY A 9 2.09 -62.49 4.70
CA GLY A 9 2.33 -61.47 5.73
C GLY A 9 3.81 -61.12 5.87
N LEU A 10 4.68 -62.14 5.96
CA LEU A 10 6.14 -61.95 6.05
C LEU A 10 6.74 -61.27 4.82
N ILE A 11 6.27 -61.61 3.62
CA ILE A 11 6.71 -60.96 2.38
C ILE A 11 6.25 -59.49 2.36
N ARG A 12 5.05 -59.18 2.86
CA ARG A 12 4.54 -57.80 2.93
C ARG A 12 5.33 -56.95 3.91
N GLU A 13 5.68 -57.50 5.07
CA GLU A 13 6.49 -56.82 6.08
C GLU A 13 7.92 -56.59 5.61
N GLN A 14 8.56 -57.59 4.99
CA GLN A 14 9.89 -57.43 4.41
C GLN A 14 9.93 -56.41 3.27
N VAL A 15 8.92 -56.40 2.39
CA VAL A 15 8.82 -55.42 1.31
C VAL A 15 8.57 -54.02 1.87
N ALA A 16 7.73 -53.87 2.89
CA ALA A 16 7.47 -52.58 3.53
C ALA A 16 8.74 -52.02 4.21
N GLN A 17 9.49 -52.86 4.94
CA GLN A 17 10.76 -52.48 5.56
C GLN A 17 11.81 -52.10 4.50
N THR A 18 11.96 -52.91 3.45
CA THR A 18 12.92 -52.63 2.37
C THR A 18 12.60 -51.32 1.66
N VAL A 19 11.33 -51.01 1.42
CA VAL A 19 10.89 -49.74 0.82
C VAL A 19 11.16 -48.57 1.76
N GLN A 20 10.86 -48.72 3.05
CA GLN A 20 11.14 -47.68 4.06
C GLN A 20 12.63 -47.39 4.17
N ASP A 21 13.47 -48.44 4.20
CA ASP A 21 14.91 -48.31 4.26
C ASP A 21 15.45 -47.64 3.00
N HIS A 22 14.97 -48.03 1.80
CA HIS A 22 15.35 -47.37 0.55
C HIS A 22 14.94 -45.90 0.50
N VAL A 23 13.73 -45.56 0.96
CA VAL A 23 13.26 -44.17 1.02
C VAL A 23 14.11 -43.38 2.00
N ARG A 24 14.40 -43.94 3.17
CA ARG A 24 15.23 -43.31 4.19
C ARG A 24 16.66 -43.09 3.70
N GLN A 25 17.27 -44.08 3.08
CA GLN A 25 18.62 -43.99 2.54
C GLN A 25 18.69 -42.95 1.42
N LYS A 26 17.66 -42.88 0.57
CA LYS A 26 17.57 -41.88 -0.51
C LYS A 26 17.32 -40.47 0.04
N VAL A 27 16.56 -40.33 1.12
CA VAL A 27 16.40 -39.06 1.85
C VAL A 27 17.70 -38.65 2.53
N GLU A 28 18.38 -39.56 3.23
CA GLU A 28 19.68 -39.31 3.88
C GLU A 28 20.77 -38.96 2.86
N GLU A 29 20.82 -39.63 1.71
CA GLU A 29 21.70 -39.27 0.60
C GLU A 29 21.35 -37.91 -0.02
N THR A 30 20.05 -37.58 -0.13
CA THR A 30 19.60 -36.28 -0.66
C THR A 30 19.92 -35.14 0.30
N VAL A 31 19.73 -35.36 1.60
CA VAL A 31 20.05 -34.41 2.67
C VAL A 31 21.56 -34.27 2.87
N SER A 32 22.33 -35.35 2.73
CA SER A 32 23.79 -35.32 2.82
C SER A 32 24.46 -34.69 1.59
N LYS A 33 23.84 -34.83 0.40
CA LYS A 33 24.25 -34.11 -0.82
C LYS A 33 23.75 -32.65 -0.86
N ALA A 34 22.72 -32.31 -0.08
CA ALA A 34 22.32 -30.94 0.15
C ALA A 34 23.33 -30.28 1.10
N GLN A 35 24.38 -29.69 0.53
CA GLN A 35 25.10 -28.62 1.22
C GLN A 35 24.06 -27.56 1.65
N PRO A 36 24.30 -26.81 2.75
CA PRO A 36 23.57 -25.58 2.99
C PRO A 36 23.88 -24.62 1.84
N GLN A 37 23.13 -24.76 0.75
CA GLN A 37 23.06 -23.76 -0.28
C GLN A 37 22.39 -22.57 0.37
N GLU A 38 23.06 -21.42 0.39
CA GLU A 38 22.37 -20.16 0.60
C GLU A 38 21.14 -20.15 -0.30
N PRO A 39 19.97 -19.73 0.23
CA PRO A 39 18.71 -19.81 -0.52
C PRO A 39 18.92 -19.21 -1.91
N PRO A 40 18.52 -19.94 -2.97
CA PRO A 40 18.87 -19.60 -4.34
C PRO A 40 18.36 -18.20 -4.63
N ASP A 41 19.30 -17.30 -4.93
CA ASP A 41 19.08 -15.93 -5.36
C ASP A 41 18.09 -15.16 -4.45
N ARG A 42 18.59 -14.45 -3.43
CA ARG A 42 17.77 -13.45 -2.73
C ARG A 42 17.20 -12.53 -3.81
N GLN A 43 15.90 -12.63 -4.09
CA GLN A 43 15.22 -11.76 -5.05
C GLN A 43 15.77 -10.35 -4.89
N PRO A 44 16.37 -9.77 -5.95
CA PRO A 44 17.11 -8.54 -5.75
C PRO A 44 16.15 -7.51 -5.18
N PRO A 45 16.54 -6.72 -4.16
CA PRO A 45 15.63 -5.85 -3.42
C PRO A 45 14.88 -4.94 -4.41
N CYS A 46 13.57 -4.76 -4.24
CA CYS A 46 12.86 -3.83 -5.12
C CYS A 46 13.37 -2.40 -4.89
N ASP A 47 13.36 -1.58 -5.93
CA ASP A 47 13.85 -0.21 -5.84
C ASP A 47 12.87 0.65 -5.05
N VAL A 48 11.56 0.49 -5.31
CA VAL A 48 10.49 1.23 -4.64
C VAL A 48 9.32 0.32 -4.30
N GLY A 49 8.83 0.43 -3.06
CA GLY A 49 7.59 -0.18 -2.62
C GLY A 49 6.51 0.88 -2.41
N PHE A 50 5.39 0.75 -3.11
CA PHE A 50 4.23 1.62 -2.95
C PHE A 50 3.19 1.00 -2.02
N ILE A 51 2.68 1.79 -1.08
CA ILE A 51 1.52 1.44 -0.25
C ILE A 51 0.35 2.33 -0.66
N PHE A 52 -0.73 1.70 -1.12
CA PHE A 52 -2.03 2.35 -1.35
C PHE A 52 -3.10 1.73 -0.46
N ALA A 53 -4.08 2.51 -0.04
CA ALA A 53 -5.18 2.00 0.77
C ALA A 53 -6.19 1.21 -0.08
N MET A 54 -6.46 1.68 -1.30
CA MET A 54 -7.49 1.11 -2.17
C MET A 54 -6.96 0.87 -3.59
N GLY A 55 -7.49 -0.17 -4.25
CA GLY A 55 -7.13 -0.48 -5.63
C GLY A 55 -7.41 0.66 -6.62
N ILE A 56 -8.44 1.49 -6.38
CA ILE A 56 -8.73 2.65 -7.23
C ILE A 56 -7.65 3.72 -7.16
N GLU A 57 -6.90 3.82 -6.06
CA GLU A 57 -5.81 4.79 -5.92
C GLU A 57 -4.58 4.33 -6.73
N ALA A 58 -4.33 3.02 -6.73
CA ALA A 58 -3.18 2.40 -7.37
C ALA A 58 -3.36 2.15 -8.88
N GLY A 59 -4.61 2.10 -9.37
CA GLY A 59 -4.94 1.71 -10.74
C GLY A 59 -4.17 2.48 -11.81
N GLY A 60 -4.11 3.81 -11.70
CA GLY A 60 -3.36 4.63 -12.66
C GLY A 60 -1.86 4.31 -12.69
N LEU A 61 -1.25 3.92 -11.55
CA LEU A 61 0.16 3.55 -11.51
C LEU A 61 0.38 2.14 -12.04
N GLU A 62 -0.55 1.23 -11.77
CA GLU A 62 -0.52 -0.14 -12.32
C GLU A 62 -0.56 -0.16 -13.84
N ASP A 63 -1.36 0.72 -14.45
CA ASP A 63 -1.46 0.86 -15.90
C ASP A 63 -0.15 1.34 -16.54
N LEU A 64 0.77 1.92 -15.76
CA LEU A 64 2.10 2.36 -16.21
C LEU A 64 3.18 1.27 -16.06
N LEU A 65 2.88 0.14 -15.42
CA LEU A 65 3.87 -0.92 -15.19
C LEU A 65 4.00 -1.85 -16.40
N SER A 66 5.23 -2.28 -16.69
CA SER A 66 5.50 -3.44 -17.55
C SER A 66 5.82 -4.69 -16.72
N ASP A 67 5.72 -5.86 -17.37
CA ASP A 67 6.11 -7.16 -16.80
C ASP A 67 5.39 -7.49 -15.48
N VAL A 68 4.09 -7.20 -15.44
CA VAL A 68 3.32 -7.25 -14.19
C VAL A 68 3.09 -8.68 -13.70
N VAL A 69 3.44 -8.92 -12.43
CA VAL A 69 3.16 -10.18 -11.73
C VAL A 69 2.27 -9.90 -10.54
N TYR A 70 1.14 -10.62 -10.47
CA TYR A 70 0.18 -10.52 -9.37
C TYR A 70 0.44 -11.62 -8.35
N LEU A 71 0.69 -11.23 -7.09
CA LEU A 71 0.77 -12.14 -5.96
C LEU A 71 -0.40 -11.86 -5.01
N GLN A 72 -1.18 -12.90 -4.73
CA GLN A 72 -2.26 -12.85 -3.75
C GLN A 72 -1.82 -13.63 -2.50
N GLY A 73 -1.47 -12.90 -1.43
CA GLY A 73 -1.30 -13.48 -0.11
C GLY A 73 -2.63 -13.62 0.63
N GLU A 74 -2.59 -14.26 1.81
CA GLU A 74 -3.76 -14.41 2.68
C GLU A 74 -4.30 -13.05 3.19
N HIS A 75 -3.39 -12.08 3.39
CA HIS A 75 -3.73 -10.78 3.99
C HIS A 75 -3.33 -9.57 3.14
N VAL A 76 -2.47 -9.74 2.14
CA VAL A 76 -1.92 -8.64 1.35
C VAL A 76 -1.85 -9.06 -0.13
N ALA A 77 -2.38 -8.22 -1.00
CA ALA A 77 -2.19 -8.33 -2.45
C ALA A 77 -1.00 -7.46 -2.87
N ALA A 78 -0.07 -8.04 -3.62
CA ALA A 78 1.12 -7.37 -4.13
C ALA A 78 1.20 -7.50 -5.65
N ARG A 79 1.59 -6.42 -6.32
CA ARG A 79 1.76 -6.36 -7.77
C ARG A 79 3.17 -5.90 -8.06
N TYR A 80 3.93 -6.71 -8.76
CA TYR A 80 5.30 -6.38 -9.15
C TYR A 80 5.29 -5.91 -10.58
N GLY A 81 6.20 -5.00 -10.90
CA GLY A 81 6.44 -4.63 -12.28
C GLY A 81 7.67 -3.77 -12.42
N ASN A 82 7.87 -3.31 -13.65
CA ASN A 82 8.87 -2.34 -13.99
C ASN A 82 8.21 -0.99 -14.26
N LEU A 83 8.76 0.08 -13.69
CA LEU A 83 8.38 1.47 -13.95
C LEU A 83 9.62 2.24 -14.41
N ASP A 84 9.72 2.54 -15.70
CA ASP A 84 10.86 3.26 -16.32
C ASP A 84 12.25 2.71 -15.92
N GLY A 85 12.39 1.38 -15.91
CA GLY A 85 13.62 0.68 -15.54
C GLY A 85 13.80 0.46 -14.04
N ARG A 86 12.85 0.87 -13.19
CA ARG A 86 12.85 0.62 -11.73
C ARG A 86 11.99 -0.60 -11.42
N ARG A 87 12.48 -1.49 -10.57
CA ARG A 87 11.69 -2.62 -10.07
C ARG A 87 10.83 -2.14 -8.92
N VAL A 88 9.52 -2.18 -9.11
CA VAL A 88 8.57 -1.66 -8.13
C VAL A 88 7.61 -2.74 -7.67
N VAL A 89 7.10 -2.56 -6.46
CA VAL A 89 6.00 -3.37 -5.95
C VAL A 89 4.91 -2.45 -5.42
N ILE A 90 3.66 -2.74 -5.79
CA ILE A 90 2.47 -2.05 -5.32
C ILE A 90 1.74 -2.97 -4.37
N VAL A 91 1.45 -2.48 -3.17
CA VAL A 91 0.68 -3.19 -2.15
C VAL A 91 -0.60 -2.43 -1.86
N ILE A 92 -1.72 -3.14 -1.88
CA ILE A 92 -3.02 -2.63 -1.44
C ILE A 92 -3.24 -3.03 0.01
N SER A 93 -3.19 -2.07 0.93
CA SER A 93 -3.31 -2.35 2.36
C SER A 93 -4.74 -2.57 2.82
N GLY A 94 -5.71 -1.93 2.17
CA GLY A 94 -7.01 -1.66 2.78
C GLY A 94 -6.97 -0.39 3.64
N PRO A 95 -8.14 0.23 3.89
CA PRO A 95 -8.22 1.48 4.64
C PRO A 95 -7.94 1.29 6.14
N GLY A 96 -7.40 2.34 6.75
CA GLY A 96 -7.18 2.47 8.18
C GLY A 96 -5.79 2.01 8.65
N ARG A 97 -5.39 2.56 9.81
CA ARG A 97 -4.06 2.42 10.39
C ARG A 97 -3.56 0.99 10.55
N LYS A 98 -4.40 0.08 11.06
CA LYS A 98 -4.00 -1.32 11.32
C LYS A 98 -3.64 -2.05 10.02
N ALA A 99 -4.46 -1.85 8.99
CA ALA A 99 -4.27 -2.48 7.69
C ALA A 99 -3.01 -1.93 7.00
N ALA A 100 -2.84 -0.60 7.02
CA ALA A 100 -1.66 0.08 6.51
C ALA A 100 -0.36 -0.36 7.19
N ALA A 101 -0.35 -0.46 8.54
CA ALA A 101 0.82 -0.93 9.28
C ALA A 101 1.19 -2.38 8.89
N HIS A 102 0.22 -3.29 8.89
CA HIS A 102 0.45 -4.69 8.55
C HIS A 102 0.97 -4.86 7.11
N ALA A 103 0.37 -4.16 6.16
CA ALA A 103 0.80 -4.18 4.76
C ALA A 103 2.21 -3.62 4.57
N THR A 104 2.57 -2.57 5.33
CA THR A 104 3.92 -2.01 5.32
C THR A 104 4.95 -3.00 5.88
N GLU A 105 4.64 -3.67 7.00
CA GLU A 105 5.50 -4.72 7.56
C GLU A 105 5.70 -5.87 6.57
N ALA A 106 4.61 -6.34 5.94
CA ALA A 106 4.67 -7.40 4.94
C ALA A 106 5.54 -7.00 3.72
N LEU A 107 5.38 -5.77 3.22
CA LEU A 107 6.19 -5.21 2.14
C LEU A 107 7.68 -5.20 2.51
N LEU A 108 8.02 -4.72 3.71
CA LEU A 108 9.41 -4.64 4.17
C LEU A 108 10.06 -6.01 4.30
N LEU A 109 9.36 -6.96 4.92
CA LEU A 109 9.88 -8.31 5.15
C LEU A 109 9.97 -9.13 3.86
N GLY A 110 8.97 -9.00 2.99
CA GLY A 110 8.83 -9.79 1.77
C GLY A 110 9.65 -9.26 0.60
N HIS A 111 9.80 -7.94 0.46
CA HIS A 111 10.32 -7.33 -0.78
C HIS A 111 11.53 -6.42 -0.59
N ARG A 112 11.84 -6.04 0.66
CA ARG A 112 13.03 -5.26 1.04
C ARG A 112 13.27 -4.04 0.13
N PRO A 113 12.28 -3.15 -0.02
CA PRO A 113 12.40 -1.98 -0.87
C PRO A 113 13.51 -1.05 -0.37
N ARG A 114 14.15 -0.31 -1.29
CA ARG A 114 15.08 0.78 -0.93
C ARG A 114 14.33 2.04 -0.46
N TRP A 115 13.15 2.28 -1.04
CA TRP A 115 12.26 3.38 -0.73
C TRP A 115 10.84 2.88 -0.51
N ILE A 116 10.17 3.40 0.52
CA ILE A 116 8.71 3.29 0.65
C ILE A 116 8.07 4.57 0.16
N VAL A 117 7.04 4.45 -0.66
CA VAL A 117 6.16 5.55 -1.03
C VAL A 117 4.76 5.22 -0.55
N SER A 118 4.29 5.92 0.49
CA SER A 118 2.87 5.91 0.83
C SER A 118 2.16 6.84 -0.12
N ALA A 119 1.26 6.33 -0.95
CA ALA A 119 0.51 7.11 -1.93
C ALA A 119 -1.00 6.86 -1.80
N GLY A 120 -1.81 7.86 -2.11
CA GLY A 120 -3.27 7.72 -2.03
C GLY A 120 -4.01 9.04 -2.08
N PHE A 121 -5.31 8.97 -1.80
CA PHE A 121 -6.18 10.14 -1.74
C PHE A 121 -6.12 10.81 -0.37
N ALA A 122 -6.40 12.11 -0.33
CA ALA A 122 -6.58 12.85 0.90
C ALA A 122 -7.69 13.90 0.79
N GLY A 123 -8.29 14.20 1.94
CA GLY A 123 -9.18 15.35 2.07
C GLY A 123 -8.38 16.63 2.33
N GLY A 124 -8.74 17.73 1.66
CA GLY A 124 -8.21 19.05 1.94
C GLY A 124 -8.79 19.64 3.23
N LEU A 125 -7.93 20.14 4.11
CA LEU A 125 -8.31 20.82 5.36
C LEU A 125 -8.25 22.34 5.25
N VAL A 126 -7.73 22.87 4.15
CA VAL A 126 -7.57 24.31 3.92
C VAL A 126 -8.19 24.72 2.58
N PRO A 127 -8.77 25.93 2.47
CA PRO A 127 -9.34 26.43 1.23
C PRO A 127 -8.35 26.64 0.10
N GLU A 128 -7.05 26.48 0.29
CA GLU A 128 -5.98 26.60 -0.70
C GLU A 128 -5.78 25.32 -1.50
N LEU A 129 -6.11 24.15 -0.95
CA LEU A 129 -6.00 22.88 -1.64
C LEU A 129 -7.20 22.65 -2.57
N ARG A 130 -6.92 22.44 -3.86
CA ARG A 130 -7.92 22.11 -4.89
C ARG A 130 -7.87 20.63 -5.26
N TYR A 131 -8.97 20.15 -5.84
CA TYR A 131 -9.03 18.81 -6.40
C TYR A 131 -7.92 18.58 -7.42
N LYS A 132 -7.25 17.42 -7.29
CA LYS A 132 -6.04 16.98 -8.00
C LYS A 132 -4.72 17.64 -7.58
N ASP A 133 -4.74 18.59 -6.66
CA ASP A 133 -3.48 19.07 -6.08
C ASP A 133 -2.72 17.89 -5.46
N ILE A 134 -1.40 17.90 -5.61
CA ILE A 134 -0.49 16.94 -5.01
C ILE A 134 0.10 17.56 -3.74
N VAL A 135 0.03 16.82 -2.64
CA VAL A 135 0.66 17.16 -1.37
C VAL A 135 1.76 16.16 -1.09
N MET A 136 3.01 16.62 -1.09
CA MET A 136 4.13 15.90 -0.51
C MET A 136 4.21 16.21 0.97
N VAL A 137 4.13 15.18 1.81
CA VAL A 137 4.00 15.35 3.26
C VAL A 137 5.38 15.52 3.90
N ASP A 138 5.61 16.65 4.56
CA ASP A 138 6.86 16.92 5.31
C ASP A 138 6.77 16.49 6.78
N ARG A 139 5.55 16.45 7.31
CA ARG A 139 5.24 16.07 8.68
C ARG A 139 3.88 15.41 8.75
N VAL A 140 3.79 14.27 9.42
CA VAL A 140 2.53 13.60 9.70
C VAL A 140 2.24 13.57 11.20
N CYS A 141 0.98 13.62 11.60
CA CYS A 141 0.55 13.44 12.98
C CYS A 141 -0.70 12.57 13.11
N ASP A 142 -0.91 11.99 14.29
CA ASP A 142 -2.18 11.32 14.64
C ASP A 142 -3.08 12.24 15.46
N THR A 143 -4.32 11.79 15.70
CA THR A 143 -5.31 12.51 16.51
C THR A 143 -4.99 12.51 18.01
N THR A 144 -3.93 11.84 18.46
CA THR A 144 -3.42 11.92 19.84
C THR A 144 -2.38 13.03 20.02
N GLY A 145 -1.90 13.61 18.90
CA GLY A 145 -0.88 14.66 18.87
C GLY A 145 0.54 14.13 18.70
N LYS A 146 0.75 12.83 18.52
CA LYS A 146 2.07 12.32 18.13
C LYS A 146 2.37 12.77 16.71
N SER A 147 3.62 13.15 16.45
CA SER A 147 4.03 13.66 15.15
C SER A 147 5.38 13.10 14.73
N LEU A 148 5.51 12.85 13.42
CA LEU A 148 6.69 12.35 12.77
C LEU A 148 7.06 13.33 11.64
N LYS A 149 8.28 13.87 11.67
CA LYS A 149 8.87 14.50 10.49
C LYS A 149 9.24 13.41 9.49
N LEU A 150 8.97 13.65 8.22
CA LEU A 150 9.41 12.82 7.11
C LEU A 150 10.64 13.49 6.49
N ASP A 151 11.69 12.72 6.23
CA ASP A 151 12.94 13.23 5.66
C ASP A 151 12.74 13.43 4.15
N LEU A 152 12.09 14.55 3.84
CA LEU A 152 11.72 14.98 2.50
C LEU A 152 12.63 16.13 2.07
N GLU A 153 13.56 15.87 1.16
CA GLU A 153 14.37 16.89 0.51
C GLU A 153 13.68 17.34 -0.78
N VAL A 154 13.12 18.54 -0.75
CA VAL A 154 12.43 19.12 -1.91
C VAL A 154 12.90 20.56 -2.11
N ASP A 155 13.19 20.89 -3.36
CA ASP A 155 13.47 22.27 -3.77
C ASP A 155 12.20 23.12 -3.63
N ARG A 156 12.20 24.02 -2.65
CA ARG A 156 11.06 24.89 -2.36
C ARG A 156 10.76 25.87 -3.49
N GLU A 157 11.78 26.27 -4.26
CA GLU A 157 11.58 27.16 -5.39
C GLU A 157 10.89 26.41 -6.54
N ALA A 158 11.33 25.18 -6.83
CA ALA A 158 10.68 24.32 -7.82
C ALA A 158 9.21 24.01 -7.45
N VAL A 159 8.92 23.77 -6.17
CA VAL A 159 7.54 23.59 -5.69
C VAL A 159 6.71 24.86 -5.90
N ALA A 160 7.24 26.03 -5.52
CA ALA A 160 6.53 27.29 -5.67
C ALA A 160 6.22 27.63 -7.14
N GLN A 161 7.04 27.15 -8.07
CA GLN A 161 6.86 27.32 -9.51
C GLN A 161 5.99 26.22 -10.16
N THR A 162 5.57 25.20 -9.41
CA THR A 162 4.77 24.08 -9.91
C THR A 162 3.33 24.20 -9.42
N PRO A 163 2.38 24.69 -10.25
CA PRO A 163 1.00 24.85 -9.83
C PRO A 163 0.37 23.53 -9.38
N GLY A 164 -0.33 23.56 -8.25
CA GLY A 164 -0.99 22.38 -7.69
C GLY A 164 -0.07 21.42 -6.94
N LEU A 165 1.24 21.70 -6.83
CA LEU A 165 2.15 20.96 -5.96
C LEU A 165 2.37 21.70 -4.65
N HIS A 166 2.19 21.00 -3.53
CA HIS A 166 2.35 21.55 -2.20
C HIS A 166 3.24 20.64 -1.35
N VAL A 167 4.01 21.26 -0.45
CA VAL A 167 4.71 20.54 0.64
C VAL A 167 4.07 20.99 1.95
N ALA A 168 3.37 20.08 2.63
CA ALA A 168 2.59 20.47 3.80
C ALA A 168 2.33 19.33 4.80
N PRO A 169 1.97 19.66 6.06
CA PRO A 169 1.69 18.64 7.06
C PRO A 169 0.36 17.92 6.83
N LEU A 170 0.30 16.66 7.25
CA LEU A 170 -0.88 15.81 7.18
C LEU A 170 -1.28 15.28 8.57
N VAL A 171 -2.58 15.12 8.81
CA VAL A 171 -3.11 14.41 9.99
C VAL A 171 -3.81 13.12 9.58
N THR A 172 -3.59 12.04 10.33
CA THR A 172 -4.23 10.75 10.10
C THR A 172 -5.34 10.49 11.12
N THR A 173 -6.59 10.33 10.66
CA THR A 173 -7.78 10.03 11.47
C THR A 173 -8.14 8.54 11.42
N ASP A 174 -9.11 8.11 12.24
CA ASP A 174 -9.64 6.73 12.23
C ASP A 174 -10.94 6.60 11.41
N HIS A 175 -11.39 7.70 10.82
CA HIS A 175 -12.64 7.82 10.10
C HIS A 175 -12.54 8.88 9.00
N ILE A 176 -13.44 8.79 8.02
CA ILE A 176 -13.54 9.76 6.93
C ILE A 176 -14.06 11.10 7.47
N VAL A 177 -13.32 12.18 7.20
CA VAL A 177 -13.70 13.55 7.59
C VAL A 177 -14.63 14.17 6.55
N ARG A 178 -15.90 14.29 6.92
CA ARG A 178 -16.99 14.68 6.00
C ARG A 178 -17.46 16.11 6.19
N ARG A 179 -17.37 16.63 7.42
CA ARG A 179 -17.91 17.95 7.77
C ARG A 179 -16.83 19.02 7.65
N GLN A 180 -17.16 20.12 6.97
CA GLN A 180 -16.27 21.28 6.85
C GLN A 180 -15.81 21.83 8.22
N GLN A 181 -16.70 21.84 9.21
CA GLN A 181 -16.37 22.25 10.57
C GLN A 181 -15.26 21.38 11.18
N GLU A 182 -15.35 20.07 11.02
CA GLU A 182 -14.34 19.14 11.51
C GLU A 182 -13.01 19.31 10.77
N ARG A 183 -13.05 19.60 9.46
CA ARG A 183 -11.84 19.94 8.68
C ARG A 183 -11.14 21.17 9.24
N GLN A 184 -11.91 22.21 9.56
CA GLN A 184 -11.39 23.42 10.20
C GLN A 184 -10.78 23.12 11.57
N GLU A 185 -11.46 22.36 12.42
CA GLU A 185 -10.96 21.97 13.76
C GLU A 185 -9.63 21.19 13.66
N LEU A 186 -9.51 20.27 12.70
CA LEU A 186 -8.28 19.52 12.44
C LEU A 186 -7.15 20.43 11.96
N HIS A 187 -7.45 21.37 11.04
CA HIS A 187 -6.47 22.35 10.58
C HIS A 187 -5.96 23.22 11.73
N GLU A 188 -6.86 23.79 12.52
CA GLU A 188 -6.53 24.67 13.64
C GLU A 188 -5.69 23.95 14.69
N ARG A 189 -6.07 22.71 15.02
CA ARG A 189 -5.41 21.93 16.07
C ARG A 189 -4.05 21.39 15.65
N TYR A 190 -3.94 20.84 14.44
CA TYR A 190 -2.74 20.11 14.02
C TYR A 190 -1.86 20.88 13.05
N ARG A 191 -2.33 22.02 12.54
CA ARG A 191 -1.70 22.78 11.44
C ARG A 191 -1.47 21.92 10.20
N ALA A 192 -2.35 20.93 10.00
CA ALA A 192 -2.34 20.03 8.86
C ALA A 192 -3.13 20.65 7.71
N TRP A 193 -2.64 20.45 6.49
CA TRP A 193 -3.31 20.87 5.26
C TRP A 193 -4.14 19.74 4.68
N ALA A 194 -3.73 18.48 4.88
CA ALA A 194 -4.42 17.31 4.37
C ALA A 194 -4.79 16.34 5.50
N VAL A 195 -5.79 15.50 5.24
CA VAL A 195 -6.20 14.40 6.13
C VAL A 195 -6.32 13.09 5.37
N ASP A 196 -5.84 12.01 5.98
CA ASP A 196 -6.03 10.63 5.50
C ASP A 196 -6.30 9.66 6.68
N MET A 197 -6.27 8.35 6.43
CA MET A 197 -6.52 7.33 7.45
C MET A 197 -5.33 6.36 7.66
N GLU A 198 -4.20 6.55 6.94
CA GLU A 198 -3.11 5.57 6.85
C GLU A 198 -1.71 6.14 7.10
N THR A 199 -1.38 7.35 6.63
CA THR A 199 0.02 7.83 6.50
C THR A 199 0.80 7.68 7.80
N PHE A 200 0.21 8.07 8.93
CA PHE A 200 0.92 8.03 10.22
C PHE A 200 1.34 6.60 10.59
N ALA A 201 0.49 5.60 10.32
CA ALA A 201 0.79 4.20 10.62
C ALA A 201 1.93 3.65 9.74
N VAL A 202 1.91 3.98 8.43
CA VAL A 202 3.02 3.64 7.52
C VAL A 202 4.32 4.29 8.01
N ALA A 203 4.27 5.58 8.37
CA ALA A 203 5.42 6.31 8.88
C ALA A 203 5.98 5.74 10.19
N GLN A 204 5.13 5.24 11.09
CA GLN A 204 5.58 4.57 12.30
C GLN A 204 6.35 3.27 12.00
N VAL A 205 5.85 2.44 11.08
CA VAL A 205 6.52 1.21 10.67
C VAL A 205 7.85 1.52 9.98
N CYS A 206 7.86 2.44 9.00
CA CYS A 206 9.09 2.83 8.32
C CYS A 206 10.14 3.39 9.29
N ARG A 207 9.74 4.24 10.25
CA ARG A 207 10.61 4.75 11.31
C ARG A 207 11.22 3.62 12.14
N ALA A 208 10.41 2.65 12.57
CA ALA A 208 10.86 1.53 13.39
C ALA A 208 11.88 0.65 12.67
N HIS A 209 11.77 0.55 11.34
CA HIS A 209 12.68 -0.20 10.48
C HIS A 209 13.80 0.65 9.85
N GLN A 210 13.91 1.94 10.18
CA GLN A 210 14.87 2.88 9.59
C GLN A 210 14.80 2.95 8.05
N MET A 211 13.59 2.85 7.51
CA MET A 211 13.34 2.84 6.08
C MET A 211 12.97 4.23 5.56
N PRO A 212 13.61 4.70 4.47
CA PRO A 212 13.21 5.95 3.82
C PRO A 212 11.77 5.91 3.35
N LEU A 213 11.02 6.96 3.67
CA LEU A 213 9.60 7.08 3.37
C LEU A 213 9.32 8.43 2.70
N LEU A 214 8.64 8.38 1.56
CA LEU A 214 7.91 9.51 1.00
C LEU A 214 6.42 9.29 1.19
N ALA A 215 5.69 10.32 1.58
CA ALA A 215 4.23 10.29 1.60
C ALA A 215 3.70 11.34 0.62
N VAL A 216 2.91 10.87 -0.34
CA VAL A 216 2.35 11.67 -1.43
C VAL A 216 0.84 11.48 -1.43
N ARG A 217 0.09 12.57 -1.50
CA ARG A 217 -1.37 12.53 -1.56
C ARG A 217 -1.87 13.36 -2.72
N VAL A 218 -2.90 12.87 -3.40
CA VAL A 218 -3.70 13.69 -4.30
C VAL A 218 -4.99 14.08 -3.61
N ILE A 219 -5.38 15.35 -3.73
CA ILE A 219 -6.62 15.84 -3.11
C ILE A 219 -7.82 15.34 -3.89
N SER A 220 -8.62 14.47 -3.26
CA SER A 220 -9.88 13.93 -3.82
C SER A 220 -11.07 14.83 -3.49
N ASP A 221 -11.09 15.34 -2.25
CA ASP A 221 -12.20 16.08 -1.66
C ASP A 221 -11.69 17.39 -1.06
N GLU A 222 -12.04 18.51 -1.68
CA GLU A 222 -11.67 19.86 -1.27
C GLU A 222 -12.24 20.25 0.11
N PHE A 223 -11.84 21.41 0.64
CA PHE A 223 -12.24 21.88 1.97
C PHE A 223 -13.77 22.00 2.17
N ASP A 224 -14.48 22.50 1.17
CA ASP A 224 -15.93 22.69 1.16
C ASP A 224 -16.67 21.55 0.44
N PHE A 225 -15.94 20.49 0.05
CA PHE A 225 -16.52 19.33 -0.61
C PHE A 225 -17.54 18.65 0.30
N ARG A 226 -18.68 18.28 -0.29
CA ARG A 226 -19.73 17.52 0.39
C ARG A 226 -20.04 16.29 -0.43
N LEU A 227 -20.07 15.15 0.26
CA LEU A 227 -20.56 13.93 -0.34
C LEU A 227 -22.05 14.08 -0.67
N PRO A 228 -22.51 13.49 -1.80
CA PRO A 228 -23.93 13.33 -2.07
C PRO A 228 -24.62 12.65 -0.87
N PRO A 229 -25.79 13.15 -0.41
CA PRO A 229 -26.45 12.67 0.81
C PRO A 229 -26.66 11.14 0.86
N GLU A 230 -26.87 10.52 -0.29
CA GLU A 230 -27.08 9.07 -0.40
C GLU A 230 -25.78 8.29 -0.17
N VAL A 231 -24.64 8.77 -0.70
CA VAL A 231 -23.32 8.16 -0.47
C VAL A 231 -22.88 8.38 0.98
N ASP A 232 -23.16 9.58 1.50
CA ASP A 232 -22.92 9.95 2.88
C ASP A 232 -23.62 8.99 3.86
N ALA A 233 -24.92 8.74 3.63
CA ALA A 233 -25.73 7.81 4.41
C ALA A 233 -25.28 6.34 4.29
N MET A 234 -24.62 5.96 3.19
CA MET A 234 -24.05 4.63 3.02
C MET A 234 -22.79 4.42 3.87
N LEU A 235 -21.92 5.44 3.94
CA LEU A 235 -20.70 5.39 4.75
C LEU A 235 -21.00 5.34 6.26
N ASP A 236 -22.11 5.93 6.70
CA ASP A 236 -22.59 5.80 8.09
C ASP A 236 -23.05 4.38 8.45
N ARG A 237 -23.32 3.53 7.44
CA ARG A 237 -23.81 2.16 7.61
C ARG A 237 -22.70 1.16 7.33
N ASN A 238 -21.73 1.05 8.24
CA ASN A 238 -20.83 -0.11 8.35
C ASN A 238 -21.56 -1.41 8.81
N LYS A 239 -22.74 -1.68 8.24
CA LYS A 239 -23.52 -2.92 8.32
C LYS A 239 -24.01 -3.29 6.91
N TRP A 240 -23.07 -3.61 6.03
CA TRP A 240 -23.35 -3.94 4.62
C TRP A 240 -24.13 -5.25 4.46
N THR A 241 -24.16 -6.13 5.47
CA THR A 241 -24.70 -7.48 5.37
C THR A 241 -26.20 -7.63 5.66
N GLU A 242 -26.88 -6.67 6.30
CA GLU A 242 -28.27 -6.86 6.76
C GLU A 242 -29.35 -6.26 5.85
N LYS A 243 -29.02 -5.43 4.84
CA LYS A 243 -30.02 -4.59 4.14
C LYS A 243 -29.84 -4.41 2.62
N ALA A 244 -29.45 -5.47 1.91
CA ALA A 244 -29.41 -5.45 0.44
C ALA A 244 -30.76 -5.03 -0.21
N GLY A 245 -31.89 -5.46 0.36
CA GLY A 245 -33.23 -5.10 -0.15
C GLY A 245 -33.60 -3.63 0.02
N THR A 246 -33.12 -2.96 1.08
CA THR A 246 -33.38 -1.53 1.29
C THR A 246 -32.51 -0.66 0.36
N PHE A 247 -31.34 -1.16 -0.02
CA PHE A 247 -30.43 -0.49 -0.95
C PHE A 247 -30.98 -0.48 -2.39
N VAL A 248 -31.47 -1.62 -2.89
CA VAL A 248 -32.15 -1.69 -4.20
C VAL A 248 -33.38 -0.78 -4.22
N ALA A 249 -34.17 -0.76 -3.14
CA ALA A 249 -35.34 0.12 -3.03
C ALA A 249 -34.98 1.62 -2.95
N ALA A 250 -33.86 1.98 -2.31
CA ALA A 250 -33.38 3.36 -2.26
C ALA A 250 -32.85 3.85 -3.61
N LEU A 251 -32.07 3.01 -4.32
CA LEU A 251 -31.61 3.27 -5.68
C LEU A 251 -32.76 3.41 -6.68
N TRP A 252 -33.81 2.59 -6.55
CA TRP A 252 -35.00 2.67 -7.41
C TRP A 252 -35.82 3.95 -7.19
N ARG A 253 -35.77 4.52 -5.98
CA ARG A 253 -36.50 5.75 -5.63
C ARG A 253 -35.81 7.02 -6.12
N ARG A 254 -34.54 6.96 -6.55
CA ARG A 254 -33.83 8.12 -7.13
C ARG A 254 -32.74 7.69 -8.12
N PRO A 255 -33.02 7.67 -9.44
CA PRO A 255 -32.03 7.33 -10.46
C PRO A 255 -30.85 8.33 -10.54
N SER A 256 -30.95 9.50 -9.89
CA SER A 256 -29.83 10.46 -9.79
C SER A 256 -28.66 9.93 -8.94
N SER A 257 -28.90 9.09 -7.93
CA SER A 257 -27.84 8.58 -7.04
C SER A 257 -26.84 7.69 -7.77
N ILE A 258 -27.27 7.03 -8.85
CA ILE A 258 -26.35 6.31 -9.75
C ILE A 258 -25.40 7.32 -10.39
N LYS A 259 -25.91 8.42 -10.93
CA LYS A 259 -25.09 9.47 -11.56
C LYS A 259 -24.08 10.08 -10.57
N ASP A 260 -24.50 10.31 -9.33
CA ASP A 260 -23.63 10.85 -8.28
C ASP A 260 -22.48 9.89 -7.95
N PHE A 261 -22.76 8.59 -7.87
CA PHE A 261 -21.74 7.56 -7.67
C PHE A 261 -20.78 7.46 -8.87
N TRP A 262 -21.31 7.53 -10.10
CA TRP A 262 -20.48 7.57 -11.31
C TRP A 262 -19.58 8.80 -11.35
N ALA A 263 -20.09 9.98 -11.01
CA ALA A 263 -19.31 11.20 -10.96
C ALA A 263 -18.19 11.13 -9.90
N LEU A 264 -18.47 10.56 -8.72
CA LEU A 264 -17.44 10.30 -7.70
C LEU A 264 -16.39 9.31 -8.18
N LYS A 265 -16.80 8.22 -8.83
CA LYS A 265 -15.88 7.23 -9.40
C LYS A 265 -15.00 7.85 -10.49
N GLU A 266 -15.58 8.64 -11.39
CA GLU A 266 -14.85 9.35 -12.44
C GLU A 266 -13.83 10.32 -11.84
N ARG A 267 -14.22 11.09 -10.82
CA ARG A 267 -13.27 11.94 -10.07
C ARG A 267 -12.13 11.12 -9.46
N ALA A 268 -12.45 10.02 -8.79
CA ALA A 268 -11.42 9.15 -8.20
C ALA A 268 -10.45 8.60 -9.25
N LEU A 269 -10.94 8.17 -10.42
CA LEU A 269 -10.09 7.68 -11.52
C LEU A 269 -9.17 8.80 -12.05
N VAL A 270 -9.71 9.98 -12.31
CA VAL A 270 -8.92 11.13 -12.79
C VAL A 270 -7.86 11.54 -11.76
N ALA A 271 -8.19 11.50 -10.46
CA ALA A 271 -7.22 11.76 -9.40
C ALA A 271 -6.13 10.67 -9.33
N SER A 272 -6.50 9.39 -9.49
CA SER A 272 -5.53 8.29 -9.56
C SER A 272 -4.57 8.44 -10.72
N ASP A 273 -5.06 8.76 -11.93
CA ASP A 273 -4.20 8.98 -13.10
C ASP A 273 -3.24 10.16 -12.90
N HIS A 274 -3.72 11.23 -12.26
CA HIS A 274 -2.87 12.39 -11.96
C HIS A 274 -1.78 12.04 -10.94
N LEU A 275 -2.14 11.31 -9.88
CA LEU A 275 -1.21 10.79 -8.89
C LEU A 275 -0.18 9.86 -9.54
N ALA A 276 -0.60 8.95 -10.40
CA ALA A 276 0.27 8.00 -11.08
C ALA A 276 1.37 8.68 -11.91
N LYS A 277 1.00 9.69 -12.71
CA LYS A 277 1.96 10.48 -13.50
C LYS A 277 2.98 11.19 -12.62
N PHE A 278 2.53 11.75 -11.49
CA PHE A 278 3.43 12.36 -10.52
C PHE A 278 4.38 11.33 -9.91
N LEU A 279 3.86 10.18 -9.47
CA LEU A 279 4.66 9.11 -8.88
C LEU A 279 5.68 8.52 -9.86
N GLN A 280 5.33 8.37 -11.14
CA GLN A 280 6.26 7.95 -12.19
C GLN A 280 7.44 8.91 -12.30
N SER A 281 7.16 10.22 -12.47
CA SER A 281 8.19 11.27 -12.55
C SER A 281 9.07 11.34 -11.30
N MET A 282 8.46 11.23 -10.11
CA MET A 282 9.18 11.23 -8.84
C MET A 282 10.08 9.99 -8.69
N THR A 283 9.58 8.81 -9.09
CA THR A 283 10.32 7.54 -8.97
C THR A 283 11.57 7.52 -9.84
N ALA A 284 11.53 8.16 -11.02
CA ALA A 284 12.70 8.31 -11.88
C ALA A 284 13.85 9.05 -11.17
N GLN A 285 13.52 10.05 -10.33
CA GLN A 285 14.45 10.94 -9.64
C GLN A 285 15.01 10.37 -8.32
N LEU A 286 14.41 9.29 -7.77
CA LEU A 286 14.87 8.70 -6.52
C LEU A 286 16.30 8.13 -6.64
N PRO A 287 17.20 8.38 -5.67
CA PRO A 287 18.53 7.79 -5.66
C PRO A 287 18.48 6.26 -5.77
N ARG A 288 19.39 5.69 -6.56
CA ARG A 288 19.48 4.23 -6.73
C ARG A 288 20.16 3.56 -5.53
N SER A 289 21.03 4.24 -4.78
CA SER A 289 21.73 3.72 -3.61
C SER A 289 21.50 4.63 -2.38
N ASN A 290 21.31 4.02 -1.20
CA ASN A 290 21.27 4.71 0.09
C ASN A 290 22.65 4.72 0.79
N VAL A 291 23.71 4.36 0.07
CA VAL A 291 25.07 4.38 0.57
C VAL A 291 25.69 5.65 0.00
N ALA A 292 26.05 6.60 0.87
CA ALA A 292 26.98 7.65 0.51
C ALA A 292 28.20 6.96 -0.09
N GLU A 293 28.52 7.26 -1.34
CA GLU A 293 29.82 6.90 -1.91
C GLU A 293 30.87 7.54 -1.00
N SER A 294 31.41 6.77 -0.05
CA SER A 294 32.65 7.11 0.60
C SER A 294 33.71 7.00 -0.48
N ASP A 295 34.06 8.14 -1.04
CA ASP A 295 35.14 8.29 -2.00
C ASP A 295 36.42 7.67 -1.40
N PRO A 296 36.95 6.55 -1.95
CA PRO A 296 38.15 5.92 -1.44
C PRO A 296 39.43 6.64 -1.88
N GLU A 297 39.34 7.73 -2.67
CA GLU A 297 40.48 8.42 -3.28
C GLU A 297 40.75 9.81 -2.68
N ALA A 298 40.66 9.94 -1.35
CA ALA A 298 41.30 11.03 -0.63
C ALA A 298 42.43 10.46 0.27
N GLU A 299 43.50 9.98 -0.38
CA GLU A 299 44.85 9.93 0.21
C GLU A 299 45.51 11.32 0.16
#